data_AF-A0A2V8ZLS7-F1
#
_entry.id   AF-A0A2V8ZLS7-F1
#
_cell.length_a   1.000
_cell.length_b   1.000
_cell.length_c   1.000
_cell.angle_alpha   90.00
_cell.angle_beta   90.00
_cell.angle_gamma   90.00
#
_symmetry.space_group_name_H-M   'P 1'
#
loop_
_entity.id
_entity.type
_entity.pdbx_description
1 polymer ?
#
loop_
_entity_poly.entity_id
_entity_poly.type
_entity_poly.pdbx_seq_one_letter_code
_entity_poly.pdbx_strand_id
1 'polypeptide(L)' 'FHGGDDPVVPVTESRRMNEAMKALGGEVHYTEYPGVDHNSWDKAYAEPELLPWMLSKTTTVNSSK' A
#
# COMPACT_ATOMS: atom_id res chain seq x y z
N PHE A 1 -0.70 -2.59 -1.71
CA PHE A 1 -1.54 -3.57 -2.43
C PHE A 1 -0.63 -4.36 -3.34
N HIS A 2 -0.74 -5.68 -3.36
CA HIS A 2 0.06 -6.54 -4.23
C HIS A 2 -0.71 -7.83 -4.55
N GLY A 3 -0.50 -8.39 -5.74
CA GLY A 3 -1.03 -9.71 -6.09
C GLY A 3 -0.17 -10.82 -5.49
N GLY A 4 -0.76 -11.74 -4.73
CA GLY A 4 -0.01 -12.82 -4.08
C GLY A 4 0.75 -13.72 -5.06
N ASP A 5 0.25 -13.81 -6.30
CA ASP A 5 0.76 -14.68 -7.36
C ASP A 5 1.31 -13.85 -8.53
N ASP A 6 1.71 -12.59 -8.30
CA ASP A 6 2.28 -11.72 -9.33
C ASP A 6 3.57 -12.33 -9.93
N PRO A 7 3.57 -12.71 -11.22
CA PRO A 7 4.73 -13.32 -11.86
C PRO A 7 5.73 -12.29 -12.40
N VAL A 8 5.37 -11.00 -12.44
CA VAL A 8 6.18 -9.91 -13.00
C VAL A 8 6.97 -9.22 -11.90
N VAL A 9 6.33 -8.91 -10.78
CA VAL A 9 6.96 -8.29 -9.61
C VAL A 9 6.76 -9.18 -8.39
N PRO A 10 7.83 -9.78 -7.83
CA PRO A 10 7.71 -10.63 -6.66
C PRO A 10 7.03 -9.91 -5.49
N VAL A 11 6.01 -10.54 -4.89
CA VAL A 11 5.28 -10.03 -3.73
C VAL A 11 6.19 -9.71 -2.53
N THR A 12 7.36 -10.35 -2.47
CA THR A 12 8.40 -10.10 -1.46
C THR A 12 8.90 -8.67 -1.44
N GLU A 13 8.90 -7.96 -2.57
CA GLU A 13 9.33 -6.56 -2.61
C GLU A 13 8.40 -5.66 -1.78
N SER A 14 7.08 -5.86 -1.91
CA SER A 14 6.10 -5.13 -1.11
C SER A 14 6.08 -5.55 0.35
N ARG A 15 6.25 -6.86 0.65
CA ARG A 15 6.39 -7.35 2.03
C ARG A 15 7.60 -6.71 2.73
N ARG A 16 8.75 -6.65 2.06
CA ARG A 16 9.98 -6.04 2.59
C ARG A 16 9.78 -4.56 2.93
N MET A 17 9.11 -3.80 2.05
CA MET A 17 8.82 -2.39 2.32
C MET A 17 7.84 -2.23 3.49
N ASN A 18 6.80 -3.05 3.54
CA ASN A 18 5.84 -3.05 4.66
C ASN A 18 6.53 -3.30 6.01
N GLU A 19 7.42 -4.30 6.07
CA GLU A 19 8.21 -4.59 7.27
C GLU A 19 9.14 -3.43 7.65
N ALA A 20 9.85 -2.84 6.69
CA ALA A 20 10.73 -1.70 6.93
C ALA A 20 9.97 -0.49 7.46
N MET A 21 8.81 -0.15 6.86
CA MET A 21 7.97 0.96 7.30
C MET A 21 7.40 0.73 8.71
N LYS A 22 6.95 -0.50 9.02
CA LYS A 22 6.52 -0.87 10.36
C LYS A 22 7.64 -0.75 11.39
N ALA A 23 8.86 -1.17 11.05
CA ALA A 23 10.02 -1.07 11.93
C ALA A 23 10.38 0.39 12.26
N LEU A 24 10.07 1.33 11.37
CA LEU A 24 10.24 2.78 11.58
C LEU A 24 9.04 3.44 12.31
N GLY A 25 8.01 2.67 12.67
CA GLY A 25 6.80 3.21 13.29
C GLY A 25 5.90 4.00 12.32
N GLY A 26 6.07 3.81 11.01
CA GLY A 26 5.23 4.46 10.00
C GLY A 26 3.81 3.90 9.98
N GLU A 27 2.82 4.77 9.72
CA GLU A 27 1.45 4.35 9.42
C GLU A 27 1.42 3.76 7.99
N VAL A 28 1.50 2.43 7.88
CA VAL A 28 1.49 1.71 6.60
C VAL A 28 0.28 0.77 6.51
N HIS A 29 -0.42 0.84 5.38
CA HIS A 29 -1.46 -0.11 5.01
C HIS A 29 -0.97 -1.00 3.87
N TYR A 30 -0.90 -2.31 4.15
CA TYR A 30 -0.51 -3.32 3.19
C TYR A 30 -1.59 -4.38 3.09
N THR A 31 -2.13 -4.54 1.89
CA THR A 31 -3.04 -5.62 1.53
C THR A 31 -2.38 -6.48 0.45
N GLU A 32 -2.42 -7.78 0.64
CA GLU A 32 -1.98 -8.77 -0.33
C GLU A 32 -3.21 -9.56 -0.77
N TYR A 33 -3.40 -9.72 -2.08
CA TYR A 33 -4.54 -10.42 -2.63
C TYR A 33 -4.16 -11.83 -3.07
N PRO A 34 -4.58 -12.89 -2.35
CA PRO A 34 -4.28 -14.27 -2.74
C PRO A 34 -4.84 -14.58 -4.13
N GLY A 35 -4.07 -15.29 -4.96
CA GLY A 35 -4.53 -15.70 -6.30
C GLY A 35 -4.57 -14.58 -7.35
N VAL A 36 -4.16 -13.36 -7.01
CA VAL A 36 -4.11 -12.24 -7.96
C VAL A 36 -2.71 -12.15 -8.54
N ASP A 37 -2.66 -12.01 -9.86
CA ASP A 37 -1.44 -11.83 -10.63
C ASP A 37 -0.96 -10.37 -10.58
N HIS A 38 -0.35 -9.88 -11.64
CA HIS A 38 0.18 -8.52 -11.72
C HIS A 38 -0.90 -7.43 -11.56
N ASN A 39 -2.13 -7.66 -12.02
CA ASN A 39 -3.19 -6.65 -12.05
C ASN A 39 -3.91 -6.47 -10.70
N SER A 40 -3.14 -6.14 -9.67
CA SER A 40 -3.65 -5.92 -8.31
C SER A 40 -4.32 -4.55 -8.13
N TRP A 41 -4.09 -3.60 -9.03
CA TRP A 41 -4.62 -2.23 -8.93
C TRP A 41 -6.12 -2.16 -9.17
N ASP A 42 -6.70 -3.01 -10.02
CA ASP A 42 -8.16 -3.04 -10.22
C ASP A 42 -8.89 -3.35 -8.90
N LYS A 43 -8.39 -4.32 -8.12
CA LYS A 43 -8.91 -4.61 -6.78
C LYS A 43 -8.64 -3.47 -5.81
N ALA A 44 -7.44 -2.91 -5.83
CA ALA A 44 -7.07 -1.81 -4.94
C ALA A 44 -8.00 -0.59 -5.13
N TYR A 45 -8.29 -0.20 -6.38
CA TYR A 45 -9.20 0.91 -6.68
C TYR A 45 -10.67 0.60 -6.36
N ALA A 46 -11.04 -0.68 -6.24
CA ALA A 46 -12.37 -1.10 -5.80
C ALA A 46 -12.52 -1.10 -4.26
N GLU A 47 -11.44 -0.94 -3.49
CA GLU A 47 -11.50 -0.88 -2.03
C GLU A 47 -12.23 0.39 -1.58
N PRO A 48 -13.33 0.27 -0.81
CA PRO A 48 -14.12 1.43 -0.41
C PRO A 48 -13.34 2.41 0.47
N GLU A 49 -12.35 1.92 1.22
CA GLU A 49 -11.57 2.72 2.17
C GLU A 49 -10.32 3.36 1.55
N LEU A 50 -9.89 2.96 0.35
CA LEU A 50 -8.64 3.46 -0.24
C LEU A 50 -8.70 4.98 -0.48
N LEU A 51 -9.73 5.44 -1.20
CA LEU A 51 -9.86 6.86 -1.52
C LEU A 51 -10.15 7.73 -0.29
N PRO A 52 -11.07 7.36 0.63
CA PRO A 52 -11.26 8.08 1.88
C PRO A 52 -9.97 8.22 2.69
N TRP A 53 -9.22 7.12 2.87
CA TRP A 53 -7.95 7.15 3.59
C TRP A 53 -6.93 8.07 2.90
N MET A 54 -6.73 7.93 1.59
CA MET A 54 -5.77 8.72 0.84
C MET A 54 -6.09 10.22 0.89
N LEU A 55 -7.37 10.58 0.67
CA LEU A 55 -7.82 11.97 0.66
C LEU A 55 -7.91 12.59 2.06
N SER A 56 -7.91 11.78 3.13
CA SER A 56 -7.81 12.28 4.51
C SER A 56 -6.43 12.84 4.84
N LYS A 57 -5.39 12.49 4.08
CA LYS A 57 -4.00 12.91 4.35
C LYS A 57 -3.76 14.30 3.77
N THR A 58 -3.27 15.20 4.62
CA THR A 58 -2.80 16.52 4.21
C THR A 58 -1.28 16.58 4.34
N THR A 59 -0.61 17.19 3.36
CA THR A 59 0.79 17.58 3.51
C THR A 59 0.84 18.81 4.40
N THR A 60 0.67 18.64 5.70
CA THR A 60 0.92 19.73 6.65
C THR A 60 2.42 20.00 6.62
N VAL A 61 2.86 20.84 5.69
CA VAL A 61 4.16 21.49 5.77
C VAL A 61 4.06 22.35 7.01
N ASN A 62 4.81 21.97 8.06
CA ASN A 62 5.06 22.87 9.18
C ASN A 62 5.81 24.09 8.61
N SER A 63 5.06 25.09 8.17
CA SER A 63 5.56 26.43 7.96
C SER A 63 5.80 27.03 9.34
N SER A 64 6.93 26.65 9.95
CA SER A 64 7.47 27.36 11.10
C SER A 64 7.62 28.83 10.70
N LYS A 65 6.81 29.70 11.31
CA LYS A 65 7.13 31.12 11.43
C LYS A 65 8.33 31.30 12.35
#